data_AF-A0A2H3BRU3-F1
#
_entry.id   AF-A0A2H3BRU3-F1
#
_cell.length_a   1.000
_cell.length_b   1.000
_cell.length_c   1.000
_cell.angle_alpha   90.00
_cell.angle_beta   90.00
_cell.angle_gamma   90.00
#
_symmetry.space_group_name_H-M   'P 1'
#
loop_
_entity.id
_entity.type
_entity.pdbx_description
1 polymer ?
#
loop_
_entity_poly.entity_id
_entity_poly.type
_entity_poly.pdbx_seq_one_letter_code
_entity_poly.pdbx_strand_id
1 'polypeptide(L)'
;MSLVELHVELPAYAHSFTVNVDSGSTILAVKEQIQAVCTGRPRVDGQRLIWRGRALADHERLDAIWTSPDELRIVHLAVHPTAWSDSPPQVPRTEPSISSASLASSSIEQLLGSLSQTQSRTVPSPSSAVGYVIFQHRNALLALMQCDVVRMSHPTTPRREAMRYLASQGWSWPPIFDKDYPPRSLGGVRYKPVVREGKNYLSLEDPSQTPTATQQHALQVLSFTLSILKSDAIPAPTRTVSQTTQQDTIPPQITALLQQLGLPHGAIQNPQNVVLNDVPVGNQIPAPPELPQLQIRPFLLPLTFLLLRTLLLLYFFAPARKPFIGILIMGWALYEIWTRHGFNRWIAPAAEDQRQPAAGDVAAADNRVNRPAAAADAPAAAAAAEPGGVGGVQAPSMGVLDTLANFNIPNEERTLEGTVTEPPTFSQKSLAFMTLLVTTVHPAVWDRRRAVLRRREGRIRTEVNAMEVRGDGEDTEENRRREQRREELAAQHARRPGWVRQYVRRVVANEWVDDD
;
A
#
# COMPACT_ATOMS: atom_id res chain seq x y z
N MET A 1 22.38 42.55 -15.16
CA MET A 1 21.43 41.61 -14.54
C MET A 1 21.27 40.46 -15.50
N SER A 2 21.86 39.31 -15.17
CA SER A 2 21.76 38.10 -16.00
C SER A 2 20.42 37.44 -15.71
N LEU A 3 19.52 37.46 -16.69
CA LEU A 3 18.26 36.73 -16.61
C LEU A 3 18.56 35.24 -16.70
N VAL A 4 17.96 34.49 -15.80
CA VAL A 4 18.01 33.05 -15.68
C VAL A 4 16.65 32.51 -16.09
N GLU A 5 16.65 31.63 -17.10
CA GLU A 5 15.47 30.86 -17.47
C GLU A 5 15.29 29.68 -16.52
N LEU A 6 14.12 29.60 -15.89
CA LEU A 6 13.71 28.55 -14.97
C LEU A 6 12.57 27.75 -15.60
N HIS A 7 12.71 26.43 -15.73
CA HIS A 7 11.63 25.58 -16.21
C HIS A 7 10.79 25.12 -15.01
N VAL A 8 9.53 25.52 -14.98
CA VAL A 8 8.60 25.22 -13.90
C VAL A 8 7.62 24.14 -14.35
N GLU A 9 7.61 23.03 -13.64
CA GLU A 9 6.68 21.91 -13.89
C GLU A 9 5.60 21.85 -12.82
N LEU A 10 4.35 21.65 -13.24
CA LEU A 10 3.19 21.41 -12.37
C LEU A 10 2.72 19.97 -12.59
N PRO A 11 3.26 18.98 -11.85
CA PRO A 11 2.98 17.56 -12.09
C PRO A 11 1.50 17.22 -12.01
N ALA A 12 0.76 17.85 -11.07
CA ALA A 12 -0.67 17.60 -10.86
C ALA A 12 -1.55 17.96 -12.07
N TYR A 13 -1.06 18.82 -12.96
CA TYR A 13 -1.82 19.31 -14.12
C TYR A 13 -1.17 18.93 -15.46
N ALA A 14 -0.09 18.13 -15.44
CA ALA A 14 0.73 17.83 -16.62
C ALA A 14 1.07 19.10 -17.44
N HIS A 15 1.34 20.20 -16.74
CA HIS A 15 1.57 21.51 -17.33
C HIS A 15 2.98 21.98 -16.97
N SER A 16 3.70 22.56 -17.94
CA SER A 16 4.99 23.20 -17.70
C SER A 16 5.08 24.52 -18.45
N PHE A 17 5.86 25.44 -17.91
CA PHE A 17 6.13 26.75 -18.51
C PHE A 17 7.50 27.26 -18.04
N THR A 18 8.02 28.29 -18.70
CA THR A 18 9.30 28.90 -18.34
C THR A 18 9.09 30.27 -17.71
N VAL A 19 9.97 30.60 -16.77
CA VAL A 19 9.96 31.86 -16.03
C VAL A 19 11.35 32.46 -16.11
N ASN A 20 11.44 33.75 -16.48
CA ASN A 20 12.70 34.47 -16.52
C ASN A 20 12.83 35.35 -15.28
N VAL A 21 13.87 35.12 -14.47
CA VAL A 21 14.13 35.85 -13.22
C VAL A 21 15.61 36.23 -13.14
N ASP A 22 15.97 37.28 -12.41
CA ASP A 22 17.39 37.65 -12.22
C ASP A 22 18.12 36.59 -11.37
N SER A 23 19.31 36.17 -11.80
CA SER A 23 20.21 35.27 -11.06
C SER A 23 20.41 35.61 -9.56
N GLY A 24 20.33 36.89 -9.18
CA GLY A 24 20.48 37.33 -7.79
C GLY A 24 19.17 37.34 -6.98
N SER A 25 18.04 36.96 -7.57
CA SER A 25 16.73 37.03 -6.93
C SER A 25 16.51 35.92 -5.91
N THR A 26 15.63 36.18 -4.95
CA THR A 26 15.19 35.18 -3.97
C THR A 26 14.10 34.26 -4.54
N ILE A 27 13.90 33.11 -3.92
CA ILE A 27 12.80 32.20 -4.24
C ILE A 27 11.43 32.87 -4.07
N LEU A 28 11.29 33.81 -3.14
CA LEU A 28 10.08 34.64 -3.02
C LEU A 28 9.77 35.40 -4.33
N ALA A 29 10.77 36.06 -4.92
CA ALA A 29 10.60 36.78 -6.19
C ALA A 29 10.27 35.82 -7.35
N VAL A 30 10.81 34.60 -7.33
CA VAL A 30 10.43 33.55 -8.29
C VAL A 30 8.96 33.17 -8.14
N LYS A 31 8.46 33.00 -6.90
CA LYS A 31 7.05 32.70 -6.63
C LYS A 31 6.11 33.81 -7.09
N GLU A 32 6.50 35.07 -6.88
CA GLU A 32 5.76 36.24 -7.39
C GLU A 32 5.69 36.22 -8.92
N GLN A 33 6.81 35.92 -9.58
CA GLN A 33 6.85 35.81 -11.04
C GLN A 33 6.01 34.63 -11.56
N ILE A 34 6.01 33.49 -10.85
CA ILE A 34 5.13 32.36 -11.14
C ILE A 34 3.66 32.75 -11.01
N GLN A 35 3.28 33.51 -9.97
CA GLN A 35 1.91 34.00 -9.82
C GLN A 35 1.47 34.87 -11.01
N ALA A 36 2.39 35.68 -11.55
CA ALA A 36 2.11 36.56 -12.68
C ALA A 36 1.96 35.80 -14.01
N VAL A 37 2.75 34.75 -14.23
CA VAL A 37 2.84 34.02 -15.52
C VAL A 37 1.93 32.78 -15.58
N CYS A 38 1.74 32.08 -14.46
CA CYS A 38 1.01 30.83 -14.41
C CYS A 38 -0.50 31.03 -14.57
N THR A 39 -1.13 30.22 -15.42
CA THR A 39 -2.59 30.16 -15.55
C THR A 39 -3.21 29.70 -14.22
N GLY A 40 -4.24 30.42 -13.74
CA GLY A 40 -4.82 30.21 -12.42
C GLY A 40 -4.27 31.13 -11.31
N ARG A 41 -3.17 31.85 -11.58
CA ARG A 41 -2.56 32.84 -10.66
C ARG A 41 -2.42 32.32 -9.21
N PRO A 42 -1.62 31.27 -8.98
CA PRO A 42 -1.46 30.70 -7.66
C PRO A 42 -0.82 31.73 -6.71
N ARG A 43 -1.44 31.99 -5.56
CA ARG A 43 -0.93 32.91 -4.54
C ARG A 43 0.38 32.39 -3.93
N VAL A 44 1.33 33.29 -3.69
CA VAL A 44 2.69 32.98 -3.22
C VAL A 44 2.73 32.13 -1.94
N ASP A 45 1.80 32.36 -1.01
CA ASP A 45 1.69 31.65 0.27
C ASP A 45 1.37 30.16 0.13
N GLY A 46 0.64 29.77 -0.92
CA GLY A 46 0.35 28.38 -1.21
C GLY A 46 1.23 27.74 -2.28
N GLN A 47 2.26 28.45 -2.77
CA GLN A 47 3.24 27.89 -3.69
C GLN A 47 4.37 27.21 -2.91
N ARG A 48 4.69 25.96 -3.26
CA ARG A 48 5.85 25.22 -2.78
C ARG A 48 6.72 24.80 -3.96
N LEU A 49 7.93 25.33 -4.01
CA LEU A 49 8.93 25.01 -5.02
C LEU A 49 9.83 23.88 -4.53
N ILE A 50 9.98 22.83 -5.34
CA ILE A 50 10.73 21.61 -5.00
C ILE A 50 11.80 21.39 -6.07
N TRP A 51 13.05 21.29 -5.64
CA TRP A 51 14.19 21.00 -6.50
C TRP A 51 14.99 19.83 -5.92
N ARG A 52 15.26 18.80 -6.74
CA ARG A 52 15.97 17.56 -6.34
C ARG A 52 15.41 16.93 -5.04
N GLY A 53 14.09 16.95 -4.88
CA GLY A 53 13.40 16.40 -3.71
C GLY A 53 13.43 17.28 -2.45
N ARG A 54 14.10 18.44 -2.49
CA ARG A 54 14.12 19.43 -1.39
C ARG A 54 13.16 20.59 -1.69
N ALA A 55 12.40 21.01 -0.68
CA ALA A 55 11.62 22.24 -0.77
C ALA A 55 12.52 23.47 -0.57
N LEU A 56 12.42 24.44 -1.48
CA LEU A 56 13.20 25.68 -1.45
C LEU A 56 12.52 26.70 -0.53
N ALA A 57 13.29 27.35 0.33
CA ALA A 57 12.79 28.38 1.24
C ALA A 57 12.80 29.77 0.59
N ASP A 58 11.87 30.64 0.99
CA ASP A 58 11.61 31.94 0.33
C ASP A 58 12.80 32.91 0.31
N HIS A 59 13.70 32.81 1.30
CA HIS A 59 14.89 33.65 1.43
C HIS A 59 16.13 33.10 0.72
N GLU A 60 16.07 31.86 0.21
CA GLU A 60 17.16 31.29 -0.59
C GLU A 60 17.30 32.07 -1.89
N ARG A 61 18.53 32.22 -2.38
CA ARG A 61 18.84 32.94 -3.62
C ARG A 61 19.15 31.96 -4.74
N LEU A 62 18.79 32.30 -5.97
CA LEU A 62 18.99 31.44 -7.13
C LEU A 62 20.48 31.09 -7.35
N ASP A 63 21.39 32.05 -7.16
CA ASP A 63 22.83 31.88 -7.27
C ASP A 63 23.42 30.88 -6.24
N ALA A 64 22.82 30.78 -5.05
CA ALA A 64 23.22 29.82 -4.03
C ALA A 64 22.73 28.39 -4.31
N ILE A 65 21.61 28.26 -5.04
CA ILE A 65 21.01 26.95 -5.38
C ILE A 65 21.67 26.37 -6.62
N TRP A 66 21.89 27.18 -7.65
CA TRP A 66 22.48 26.76 -8.93
C TRP A 66 23.88 27.35 -9.11
N THR A 67 24.90 26.57 -8.74
CA THR A 67 26.30 26.99 -8.83
C THR A 67 26.83 26.99 -10.27
N SER A 68 26.32 26.09 -11.13
CA SER A 68 26.75 26.00 -12.53
C SER A 68 25.75 26.71 -13.47
N PRO A 69 26.23 27.53 -14.44
CA PRO A 69 25.36 28.13 -15.45
C PRO A 69 24.78 27.11 -16.44
N ASP A 70 25.43 25.95 -16.60
CA ASP A 70 25.03 24.91 -17.57
C ASP A 70 24.05 23.88 -16.98
N GLU A 71 23.70 24.00 -15.70
CA GLU A 71 22.79 23.06 -15.05
C GLU A 71 21.34 23.30 -15.46
N LEU A 72 20.61 22.24 -15.81
CA LEU A 72 19.17 22.32 -16.11
C LEU A 72 18.39 22.76 -14.87
N ARG A 73 17.79 23.95 -14.95
CA ARG A 73 17.06 24.59 -13.85
C ARG A 73 15.57 24.23 -13.89
N ILE A 74 15.28 22.94 -13.68
CA ILE A 74 13.91 22.42 -13.61
C ILE A 74 13.44 22.41 -12.15
N VAL A 75 12.30 23.05 -11.86
CA VAL A 75 11.71 23.11 -10.51
C VAL A 75 10.28 22.61 -10.58
N HIS A 76 9.90 21.75 -9.63
CA HIS A 76 8.52 21.30 -9.51
C HIS A 76 7.74 22.25 -8.59
N LEU A 77 6.64 22.79 -9.10
CA LEU A 77 5.69 23.61 -8.37
C LEU A 77 4.54 22.74 -7.85
N ALA A 78 4.38 22.71 -6.53
CA ALA A 78 3.18 22.22 -5.87
C ALA A 78 2.38 23.42 -5.35
N VAL A 79 1.11 23.53 -5.76
CA VAL A 79 0.20 24.61 -5.33
C VAL A 79 -0.88 24.05 -4.43
N HIS A 80 -1.11 24.67 -3.27
CA HIS A 80 -2.22 24.32 -2.39
C HIS A 80 -3.58 24.63 -3.08
N PRO A 81 -4.60 23.75 -3.01
CA PRO A 81 -5.86 23.95 -3.74
C PRO A 81 -6.59 25.26 -3.43
N THR A 82 -6.44 25.80 -2.22
CA THR A 82 -7.04 27.09 -1.84
C THR A 82 -6.25 28.30 -2.31
N ALA A 83 -5.02 28.13 -2.78
CA ALA A 83 -4.14 29.23 -3.17
C ALA A 83 -4.35 29.68 -4.61
N TRP A 84 -5.18 28.99 -5.39
CA TRP A 84 -5.58 29.44 -6.72
C TRP A 84 -6.44 30.70 -6.62
N SER A 85 -6.03 31.77 -7.30
CA SER A 85 -6.86 32.99 -7.39
C SER A 85 -7.91 32.87 -8.50
N ASP A 86 -7.55 32.17 -9.59
CA ASP A 86 -8.41 31.87 -10.73
C ASP A 86 -8.53 30.34 -10.91
N SER A 87 -9.29 29.90 -11.92
CA SER A 87 -9.40 28.46 -12.22
C SER A 87 -8.03 27.87 -12.62
N PRO A 88 -7.64 26.71 -12.07
CA PRO A 88 -6.35 26.09 -12.37
C PRO A 88 -6.25 25.64 -13.84
N PRO A 89 -5.03 25.38 -14.36
CA PRO A 89 -4.82 24.95 -15.74
C PRO A 89 -5.67 23.70 -16.04
N GLN A 90 -6.47 23.73 -17.11
CA GLN A 90 -7.25 22.56 -17.52
C GLN A 90 -6.31 21.52 -18.13
N VAL A 91 -6.25 20.34 -17.52
CA VAL A 91 -5.56 19.19 -18.12
C VAL A 91 -6.30 18.85 -19.42
N PRO A 92 -5.63 18.80 -20.58
CA PRO A 92 -6.25 18.36 -21.82
C PRO A 92 -6.79 16.93 -21.61
N ARG A 93 -8.10 16.81 -21.37
CA ARG A 93 -8.77 15.51 -21.36
C ARG A 93 -8.84 15.06 -22.80
N THR A 94 -7.93 14.17 -23.18
CA THR A 94 -8.12 13.35 -24.38
C THR A 94 -9.31 12.46 -24.12
N GLU A 95 -10.52 12.90 -24.49
CA GLU A 95 -11.73 12.09 -24.38
C GLU A 95 -11.59 10.88 -25.32
N PRO A 96 -11.54 9.64 -24.81
CA PRO A 96 -11.62 8.47 -25.66
C PRO A 96 -13.07 8.31 -26.12
N SER A 97 -13.35 8.59 -27.39
CA SER A 97 -14.62 8.28 -28.04
C SER A 97 -14.74 6.76 -28.25
N ILE A 98 -15.15 5.97 -27.25
CA ILE A 98 -15.47 4.56 -27.46
C ILE A 98 -16.71 4.14 -26.64
N SER A 99 -17.64 3.55 -27.38
CA SER A 99 -18.93 2.98 -27.01
C SER A 99 -18.91 2.08 -25.76
N SER A 100 -20.01 2.17 -25.03
CA SER A 100 -20.42 1.38 -23.88
C SER A 100 -20.20 -0.13 -24.02
N ALA A 101 -19.33 -0.69 -23.18
CA ALA A 101 -19.34 -2.09 -22.77
C ALA A 101 -19.05 -2.18 -21.27
N SER A 102 -20.06 -2.60 -20.51
CA SER A 102 -20.04 -2.79 -19.06
C SER A 102 -19.26 -4.06 -18.70
N LEU A 103 -18.23 -3.94 -17.87
CA LEU A 103 -17.57 -5.07 -17.21
C LEU A 103 -17.44 -4.78 -15.71
N ALA A 104 -17.95 -5.72 -14.91
CA ALA A 104 -18.17 -5.67 -13.47
C ALA A 104 -16.86 -5.67 -12.65
N SER A 105 -16.85 -4.91 -11.54
CA SER A 105 -15.73 -4.83 -10.59
C SER A 105 -16.17 -5.35 -9.21
N SER A 106 -16.00 -6.66 -9.03
CA SER A 106 -16.39 -7.41 -7.84
C SER A 106 -15.39 -7.23 -6.70
N SER A 107 -15.77 -6.44 -5.67
CA SER A 107 -15.52 -6.72 -4.23
C SER A 107 -16.08 -5.61 -3.32
N ILE A 108 -16.08 -4.34 -3.76
CA ILE A 108 -16.72 -3.23 -3.01
C ILE A 108 -18.15 -2.97 -3.51
N GLU A 109 -18.45 -3.26 -4.78
CA GLU A 109 -19.81 -3.16 -5.34
C GLU A 109 -20.83 -4.09 -4.65
N GLN A 110 -20.41 -5.24 -4.10
CA GLN A 110 -21.32 -6.13 -3.36
C GLN A 110 -21.71 -5.58 -1.97
N LEU A 111 -20.88 -4.74 -1.35
CA LEU A 111 -21.12 -4.20 0.00
C LEU A 111 -22.11 -3.04 0.01
N LEU A 112 -22.08 -2.15 -1.00
CA LEU A 112 -23.11 -1.10 -1.16
C LEU A 112 -24.30 -1.54 -2.03
N GLY A 113 -24.10 -2.41 -3.03
CA GLY A 113 -25.19 -2.93 -3.86
C GLY A 113 -26.21 -3.78 -3.09
N SER A 114 -25.81 -4.39 -1.97
CA SER A 114 -26.70 -5.15 -1.09
C SER A 114 -27.48 -4.30 -0.06
N LEU A 115 -27.25 -2.97 0.00
CA LEU A 115 -27.99 -2.10 0.91
C LEU A 115 -29.41 -1.77 0.42
N SER A 116 -29.67 -1.90 -0.88
CA SER A 116 -30.98 -1.60 -1.50
C SER A 116 -31.91 -2.81 -1.61
N GLN A 117 -31.49 -4.00 -1.20
CA GLN A 117 -32.31 -5.22 -1.29
C GLN A 117 -32.93 -5.55 0.07
N THR A 118 -33.99 -4.82 0.42
CA THR A 118 -34.91 -5.19 1.50
C THR A 118 -35.75 -6.39 1.07
N GLN A 119 -35.30 -7.60 1.37
CA GLN A 119 -36.13 -8.75 1.78
C GLN A 119 -35.23 -9.97 2.10
N SER A 120 -35.55 -10.67 3.20
CA SER A 120 -34.87 -11.85 3.82
C SER A 120 -33.40 -11.70 4.24
N ARG A 121 -33.20 -11.08 5.42
CA ARG A 121 -31.92 -10.78 6.07
C ARG A 121 -31.34 -12.00 6.81
N THR A 122 -30.72 -12.94 6.10
CA THR A 122 -29.83 -13.92 6.75
C THR A 122 -28.52 -13.20 7.06
N VAL A 123 -28.28 -12.88 8.34
CA VAL A 123 -27.02 -12.27 8.78
C VAL A 123 -25.90 -13.25 8.46
N PRO A 124 -24.93 -12.93 7.58
CA PRO A 124 -23.80 -13.82 7.34
C PRO A 124 -23.08 -14.02 8.67
N SER A 125 -22.97 -15.27 9.11
CA SER A 125 -22.25 -15.60 10.34
C SER A 125 -20.80 -15.13 10.18
N PRO A 126 -20.29 -14.26 11.08
CA PRO A 126 -18.91 -13.78 11.02
C PRO A 126 -17.98 -14.89 11.49
N SER A 127 -17.78 -15.92 10.67
CA SER A 127 -16.83 -17.02 10.95
C SER A 127 -15.38 -16.66 10.60
N SER A 128 -15.13 -15.44 10.11
CA SER A 128 -13.79 -14.93 9.85
C SER A 128 -13.33 -14.01 10.96
N ALA A 129 -12.03 -14.05 11.27
CA ALA A 129 -11.44 -13.22 12.31
C ALA A 129 -11.64 -11.70 12.05
N VAL A 130 -11.75 -11.28 10.79
CA VAL A 130 -12.04 -9.88 10.38
C VAL A 130 -13.55 -9.60 10.30
N GLY A 131 -14.40 -10.62 10.40
CA GLY A 131 -15.85 -10.51 10.23
C GLY A 131 -16.51 -9.53 11.20
N TYR A 132 -16.03 -9.45 12.43
CA TYR A 132 -16.52 -8.47 13.41
C TYR A 132 -16.18 -7.02 13.02
N VAL A 133 -14.97 -6.77 12.49
CA VAL A 133 -14.54 -5.44 12.02
C VAL A 133 -15.37 -5.00 10.81
N ILE A 134 -15.62 -5.90 9.86
CA ILE A 134 -16.48 -5.65 8.70
C ILE A 134 -17.93 -5.37 9.14
N PHE A 135 -18.43 -6.11 10.13
CA PHE A 135 -19.75 -5.87 10.70
C PHE A 135 -19.87 -4.46 11.30
N GLN A 136 -18.87 -4.05 12.11
CA GLN A 136 -18.83 -2.70 12.68
C GLN A 136 -18.73 -1.61 11.61
N HIS A 137 -17.92 -1.85 10.56
CA HIS A 137 -17.81 -0.96 9.41
C HIS A 137 -19.15 -0.75 8.70
N ARG A 138 -19.88 -1.84 8.43
CA ARG A 138 -21.20 -1.79 7.81
C ARG A 138 -22.22 -1.06 8.67
N ASN A 139 -22.23 -1.31 9.98
CA ASN A 139 -23.10 -0.61 10.92
C ASN A 139 -22.82 0.90 10.95
N ALA A 140 -21.55 1.30 10.85
CA ALA A 140 -21.18 2.71 10.79
C ALA A 140 -21.67 3.37 9.48
N LEU A 141 -21.58 2.69 8.34
CA LEU A 141 -22.15 3.18 7.08
C LEU A 141 -23.68 3.31 7.15
N LEU A 142 -24.37 2.32 7.75
CA LEU A 142 -25.82 2.39 7.97
C LEU A 142 -26.20 3.59 8.86
N ALA A 143 -25.44 3.81 9.94
CA ALA A 143 -25.65 4.96 10.83
C ALA A 143 -25.47 6.31 10.11
N LEU A 144 -24.47 6.42 9.21
CA LEU A 144 -24.28 7.62 8.39
C LEU A 144 -25.43 7.88 7.43
N MET A 145 -25.95 6.83 6.80
CA MET A 145 -27.13 6.89 5.92
C MET A 145 -28.45 7.06 6.67
N GLN A 146 -28.41 7.26 7.99
CA GLN A 146 -29.58 7.36 8.86
C GLN A 146 -30.49 6.12 8.76
N CYS A 147 -29.91 4.95 8.53
CA CYS A 147 -30.58 3.65 8.60
C CYS A 147 -30.43 3.03 9.99
N ASP A 148 -31.30 2.07 10.31
CA ASP A 148 -31.23 1.40 11.61
C ASP A 148 -30.02 0.45 11.69
N VAL A 149 -29.20 0.69 12.72
CA VAL A 149 -28.01 -0.10 13.03
C VAL A 149 -28.43 -1.48 13.50
N VAL A 150 -27.77 -2.53 13.00
CA VAL A 150 -28.08 -3.91 13.38
C VAL A 150 -27.37 -4.28 14.67
N ARG A 151 -28.11 -4.76 15.67
CA ARG A 151 -27.52 -5.34 16.87
C ARG A 151 -27.18 -6.81 16.63
N MET A 152 -25.96 -7.20 16.98
CA MET A 152 -25.53 -8.60 16.90
C MET A 152 -25.99 -9.34 18.16
N SER A 153 -26.72 -10.45 18.01
CA SER A 153 -27.31 -11.18 19.14
C SER A 153 -26.27 -11.79 20.09
N HIS A 154 -25.07 -12.13 19.60
CA HIS A 154 -23.99 -12.73 20.38
C HIS A 154 -22.61 -12.18 19.97
N PRO A 155 -22.20 -10.99 20.45
CA PRO A 155 -20.98 -10.35 19.98
C PRO A 155 -19.69 -10.95 20.56
N THR A 156 -19.76 -11.77 21.62
CA THR A 156 -18.59 -12.14 22.43
C THR A 156 -17.58 -13.02 21.69
N THR A 157 -18.04 -14.04 20.97
CA THR A 157 -17.17 -14.96 20.21
C THR A 157 -16.46 -14.26 19.04
N PRO A 158 -17.17 -13.63 18.08
CA PRO A 158 -16.52 -12.99 16.94
C PRO A 158 -15.65 -11.78 17.36
N ARG A 159 -16.03 -11.07 18.43
CA ARG A 159 -15.20 -10.01 19.01
C ARG A 159 -13.86 -10.54 19.50
N ARG A 160 -13.86 -11.64 20.27
CA ARG A 160 -12.63 -12.22 20.83
C ARG A 160 -11.66 -12.67 19.74
N GLU A 161 -12.20 -13.23 18.66
CA GLU A 161 -11.39 -13.65 17.50
C GLU A 161 -10.78 -12.44 16.78
N ALA A 162 -11.57 -11.38 16.54
CA ALA A 162 -11.08 -10.13 15.96
C ALA A 162 -10.01 -9.46 16.83
N MET A 163 -10.18 -9.44 18.15
CA MET A 163 -9.18 -8.92 19.09
C MET A 163 -7.84 -9.67 18.97
N ARG A 164 -7.87 -11.00 18.95
CA ARG A 164 -6.65 -11.83 18.81
C ARG A 164 -5.97 -11.60 17.47
N TYR A 165 -6.76 -11.48 16.41
CA TYR A 165 -6.25 -11.21 15.07
C TYR A 165 -5.55 -9.85 15.00
N LEU A 166 -6.19 -8.78 15.46
CA LEU A 166 -5.59 -7.44 15.48
C LEU A 166 -4.31 -7.40 16.33
N ALA A 167 -4.32 -8.02 17.51
CA ALA A 167 -3.13 -8.12 18.35
C ALA A 167 -1.98 -8.86 17.65
N SER A 168 -2.27 -9.92 16.89
CA SER A 168 -1.25 -10.66 16.11
C SER A 168 -0.63 -9.83 14.98
N GLN A 169 -1.36 -8.81 14.50
CA GLN A 169 -0.90 -7.85 13.49
C GLN A 169 -0.27 -6.59 14.12
N GLY A 170 -0.04 -6.57 15.44
CA GLY A 170 0.53 -5.43 16.16
C GLY A 170 -0.44 -4.27 16.40
N TRP A 171 -1.73 -4.44 16.11
CA TRP A 171 -2.75 -3.42 16.36
C TRP A 171 -3.33 -3.53 17.77
N SER A 172 -3.47 -2.39 18.44
CA SER A 172 -4.24 -2.29 19.68
C SER A 172 -5.75 -2.29 19.39
N TRP A 173 -6.54 -2.99 20.20
CA TRP A 173 -8.01 -2.99 20.08
C TRP A 173 -8.60 -1.58 20.31
N PRO A 174 -9.33 -0.99 19.34
CA PRO A 174 -9.95 0.32 19.54
C PRO A 174 -11.11 0.26 20.55
N PRO A 175 -11.10 1.06 21.62
CA PRO A 175 -12.16 1.03 22.65
C PRO A 175 -13.52 1.51 22.13
N ILE A 176 -13.55 2.20 20.98
CA ILE A 176 -14.79 2.62 20.32
C ILE A 176 -15.62 1.43 19.83
N PHE A 177 -14.99 0.28 19.52
CA PHE A 177 -15.71 -0.93 19.10
C PHE A 177 -16.50 -1.59 20.22
N ASP A 178 -16.20 -1.23 21.47
CA ASP A 178 -16.89 -1.74 22.66
C ASP A 178 -18.02 -0.84 23.14
N LYS A 179 -18.13 0.37 22.58
CA LYS A 179 -19.19 1.33 22.93
C LYS A 179 -20.41 1.08 22.05
N ASP A 180 -21.59 1.04 22.66
CA ASP A 180 -22.84 0.98 21.92
C ASP A 180 -23.09 2.28 21.13
N TYR A 181 -23.76 2.15 19.98
CA TYR A 181 -24.19 3.31 19.21
C TYR A 181 -25.20 4.13 20.04
N PRO A 182 -25.03 5.47 20.12
CA PRO A 182 -25.98 6.32 20.84
C PRO A 182 -27.36 6.31 20.15
N PRO A 183 -28.44 6.58 20.91
CA PRO A 183 -29.79 6.55 20.37
C PRO A 183 -29.94 7.54 19.21
N ARG A 184 -30.75 7.16 18.22
CA ARG A 184 -30.95 7.93 17.01
C ARG A 184 -31.65 9.25 17.34
N SER A 185 -31.00 10.37 17.05
CA SER A 185 -31.59 11.71 17.08
C SER A 185 -32.10 12.09 15.69
N LEU A 186 -33.23 12.80 15.62
CA LEU A 186 -33.73 13.38 14.37
C LEU A 186 -32.79 14.49 13.88
N GLY A 187 -32.58 14.58 12.56
CA GLY A 187 -31.70 15.56 11.92
C GLY A 187 -30.29 15.01 11.61
N GLY A 188 -29.35 15.92 11.37
CA GLY A 188 -27.98 15.60 11.03
C GLY A 188 -27.69 15.57 9.54
N VAL A 189 -26.41 15.45 9.24
CA VAL A 189 -25.90 15.54 7.88
C VAL A 189 -26.46 14.41 7.02
N ARG A 190 -26.85 14.70 5.78
CA ARG A 190 -27.36 13.68 4.86
C ARG A 190 -26.26 13.24 3.90
N TYR A 191 -26.03 11.92 3.86
CA TYR A 191 -25.11 11.29 2.92
C TYR A 191 -25.90 10.58 1.83
N LYS A 192 -25.62 10.92 0.57
CA LYS A 192 -26.24 10.30 -0.60
C LYS A 192 -25.23 9.38 -1.29
N PRO A 193 -25.58 8.13 -1.62
CA PRO A 193 -24.72 7.28 -2.44
C PRO A 193 -24.65 7.87 -3.86
N VAL A 194 -23.43 8.04 -4.37
CA VAL A 194 -23.14 8.58 -5.71
C VAL A 194 -22.12 7.69 -6.38
N VAL A 195 -22.36 7.31 -7.62
CA VAL A 195 -21.39 6.59 -8.45
C VAL A 195 -20.53 7.62 -9.19
N ARG A 196 -19.22 7.63 -8.96
CA ARG A 196 -18.26 8.42 -9.75
C ARG A 196 -17.25 7.45 -10.33
N GLU A 197 -17.02 7.50 -11.65
CA GLU A 197 -16.04 6.62 -12.34
C GLU A 197 -16.29 5.11 -12.11
N GLY A 198 -17.56 4.70 -12.04
CA GLY A 198 -17.93 3.30 -11.77
C GLY A 198 -17.65 2.83 -10.34
N LYS A 199 -17.30 3.73 -9.41
CA LYS A 199 -17.11 3.40 -7.98
C LYS A 199 -18.18 4.07 -7.13
N ASN A 200 -18.66 3.36 -6.11
CA ASN A 200 -19.65 3.86 -5.17
C ASN A 200 -18.99 4.74 -4.10
N TYR A 201 -19.46 5.98 -3.97
CA TYR A 201 -19.06 6.93 -2.94
C TYR A 201 -20.27 7.38 -2.12
N LEU A 202 -20.02 7.91 -0.93
CA LEU A 202 -21.00 8.68 -0.17
C LEU A 202 -20.68 10.16 -0.32
N SER A 203 -21.60 10.93 -0.92
CA SER A 203 -21.48 12.38 -1.06
C SER A 203 -22.32 13.06 0.01
N LEU A 204 -21.78 14.11 0.63
CA LEU A 204 -22.55 15.01 1.48
C LEU A 204 -23.55 15.78 0.63
N GLU A 205 -24.82 15.83 1.04
CA GLU A 205 -25.84 16.66 0.38
C GLU A 205 -25.84 18.09 0.95
N ASP A 206 -25.84 18.22 2.28
CA ASP A 206 -25.85 19.50 2.98
C ASP A 206 -24.67 19.62 3.96
N PRO A 207 -23.57 20.33 3.61
CA PRO A 207 -22.42 20.48 4.49
C PRO A 207 -22.65 21.41 5.68
N SER A 208 -23.74 22.19 5.69
CA SER A 208 -24.04 23.18 6.72
C SER A 208 -24.65 22.60 8.00
N GLN A 209 -25.08 21.33 7.97
CA GLN A 209 -25.69 20.70 9.15
C GLN A 209 -24.62 20.12 10.07
N THR A 210 -24.87 20.12 11.37
CA THR A 210 -23.98 19.47 12.34
C THR A 210 -24.27 17.96 12.41
N PRO A 211 -23.25 17.08 12.36
CA PRO A 211 -23.47 15.64 12.46
C PRO A 211 -24.02 15.26 13.83
N THR A 212 -25.00 14.37 13.85
CA THR A 212 -25.59 13.86 15.10
C THR A 212 -24.59 13.03 15.91
N ALA A 213 -24.85 12.82 17.20
CA ALA A 213 -23.99 11.98 18.04
C ALA A 213 -23.79 10.57 17.46
N THR A 214 -24.83 9.98 16.86
CA THR A 214 -24.75 8.68 16.16
C THR A 214 -23.85 8.75 14.94
N GLN A 215 -23.91 9.83 14.15
CA GLN A 215 -23.05 10.02 12.99
C GLN A 215 -21.59 10.29 13.38
N GLN A 216 -21.35 11.07 14.43
CA GLN A 216 -20.01 11.30 14.96
C GLN A 216 -19.38 9.99 15.45
N HIS A 217 -20.14 9.18 16.19
CA HIS A 217 -19.70 7.84 16.58
C HIS A 217 -19.39 6.95 15.37
N ALA A 218 -20.26 6.95 14.36
CA ALA A 218 -20.04 6.20 13.13
C ALA A 218 -18.77 6.64 12.38
N LEU A 219 -18.51 7.95 12.28
CA LEU A 219 -17.29 8.48 11.66
C LEU A 219 -16.03 8.03 12.42
N GLN A 220 -16.07 7.99 13.76
CA GLN A 220 -14.99 7.45 14.57
C GLN A 220 -14.78 5.96 14.31
N VAL A 221 -15.85 5.16 14.28
CA VAL A 221 -15.76 3.74 13.93
C VAL A 221 -15.17 3.55 12.53
N LEU A 222 -15.56 4.38 11.55
CA LEU A 222 -15.04 4.33 10.19
C LEU A 222 -13.55 4.70 10.11
N SER A 223 -13.06 5.68 10.88
CA SER A 223 -11.64 6.03 10.86
C SER A 223 -10.74 4.86 11.29
N PHE A 224 -11.17 4.07 12.29
CA PHE A 224 -10.44 2.87 12.70
C PHE A 224 -10.65 1.70 11.75
N THR A 225 -11.89 1.38 11.39
CA THR A 225 -12.18 0.24 10.50
C THR A 225 -11.58 0.42 9.11
N LEU A 226 -11.58 1.64 8.54
CA LEU A 226 -10.91 1.90 7.26
C LEU A 226 -9.40 1.70 7.35
N SER A 227 -8.78 2.08 8.46
CA SER A 227 -7.33 1.88 8.64
C SER A 227 -7.00 0.39 8.72
N ILE A 228 -7.77 -0.37 9.49
CA ILE A 228 -7.63 -1.83 9.65
C ILE A 228 -7.89 -2.57 8.33
N LEU A 229 -9.01 -2.25 7.65
CA LEU A 229 -9.39 -2.91 6.41
C LEU A 229 -8.48 -2.54 5.23
N LYS A 230 -7.78 -1.40 5.30
CA LYS A 230 -6.75 -1.02 4.32
C LYS A 230 -5.38 -1.62 4.63
N SER A 231 -5.05 -1.80 5.91
CA SER A 231 -3.78 -2.41 6.32
C SER A 231 -3.74 -3.90 6.02
N ASP A 232 -4.89 -4.57 6.04
CA ASP A 232 -4.96 -5.95 5.62
C ASP A 232 -4.90 -6.03 4.08
N ALA A 233 -3.70 -6.23 3.56
CA ALA A 233 -3.54 -7.20 2.48
C ALA A 233 -3.94 -8.56 3.07
N ILE A 234 -5.25 -8.78 3.25
CA ILE A 234 -5.81 -10.08 3.66
C ILE A 234 -5.25 -11.06 2.64
N PRO A 235 -4.31 -11.97 2.99
CA PRO A 235 -4.06 -13.09 2.12
C PRO A 235 -5.41 -13.76 2.01
N ALA A 236 -6.03 -13.71 0.81
CA ALA A 236 -7.30 -14.39 0.56
C ALA A 236 -7.15 -15.76 1.21
N PRO A 237 -8.05 -16.17 2.12
CA PRO A 237 -7.84 -17.36 2.92
C PRO A 237 -7.51 -18.47 1.93
N THR A 238 -6.24 -18.87 1.91
CA THR A 238 -5.83 -20.05 1.16
C THR A 238 -6.57 -21.11 1.93
N ARG A 239 -7.75 -21.50 1.44
CA ARG A 239 -8.35 -22.77 1.76
C ARG A 239 -7.33 -23.75 1.26
N THR A 240 -6.33 -24.02 2.09
CA THR A 240 -5.68 -25.30 2.13
C THR A 240 -6.85 -26.20 2.49
N VAL A 241 -7.55 -26.66 1.45
CA VAL A 241 -8.33 -27.87 1.56
C VAL A 241 -7.24 -28.90 1.84
N SER A 242 -6.87 -29.03 3.11
CA SER A 242 -6.41 -30.30 3.62
C SER A 242 -7.62 -31.20 3.42
N GLN A 243 -7.75 -31.75 2.21
CA GLN A 243 -8.26 -33.09 2.04
C GLN A 243 -7.28 -33.96 2.82
N THR A 244 -7.39 -33.93 4.14
CA THR A 244 -7.10 -35.10 4.92
C THR A 244 -8.25 -36.02 4.54
N THR A 245 -8.05 -36.80 3.48
CA THR A 245 -8.59 -38.15 3.43
C THR A 245 -8.02 -38.86 4.66
N GLN A 246 -8.55 -38.56 5.84
CA GLN A 246 -8.72 -39.57 6.86
C GLN A 246 -9.74 -40.53 6.23
N GLN A 247 -9.22 -41.47 5.44
CA GLN A 247 -9.78 -42.81 5.48
C GLN A 247 -9.59 -43.23 6.94
N ASP A 248 -10.58 -42.91 7.77
CA ASP A 248 -10.91 -43.74 8.92
C ASP A 248 -11.14 -45.13 8.33
N THR A 249 -10.07 -45.91 8.32
CA THR A 249 -10.13 -47.35 8.14
C THR A 249 -10.83 -47.83 9.40
N ILE A 250 -12.15 -47.85 9.34
CA ILE A 250 -13.00 -48.55 10.31
C ILE A 250 -12.35 -49.92 10.48
N PRO A 251 -11.84 -50.26 11.67
CA PRO A 251 -11.21 -51.54 11.90
C PRO A 251 -12.21 -52.63 11.50
N PRO A 252 -11.81 -53.67 10.76
CA PRO A 252 -12.71 -54.72 10.27
C PRO A 252 -13.49 -55.45 11.38
N GLN A 253 -13.14 -55.22 12.64
CA GLN A 253 -13.85 -55.72 13.82
C GLN A 253 -15.22 -55.04 14.06
N ILE A 254 -15.44 -53.79 13.64
CA ILE A 254 -16.71 -53.09 13.86
C ILE A 254 -17.79 -53.59 12.89
N THR A 255 -17.40 -53.92 11.65
CA THR A 255 -18.28 -54.50 10.63
C THR A 255 -18.73 -55.92 10.99
N ALA A 256 -17.88 -56.70 11.65
CA ALA A 256 -18.24 -58.02 12.18
C ALA A 256 -19.22 -57.94 13.36
N LEU A 257 -19.09 -56.94 14.23
CA LEU A 257 -19.97 -56.74 15.39
C LEU A 257 -21.37 -56.25 14.95
N LEU A 258 -21.45 -55.43 13.90
CA LEU A 258 -22.71 -55.01 13.27
C LEU A 258 -23.43 -56.14 12.52
N GLN A 259 -22.68 -57.09 11.93
CA GLN A 259 -23.25 -58.32 11.36
C GLN A 259 -23.79 -59.26 12.44
N GLN A 260 -23.19 -59.27 13.63
CA GLN A 260 -23.65 -60.07 14.77
C GLN A 260 -24.90 -59.49 15.45
N LEU A 261 -25.21 -58.21 15.23
CA LEU A 261 -26.42 -57.53 15.74
C LEU A 261 -27.65 -57.62 14.81
N GLY A 262 -27.58 -58.30 13.67
CA GLY A 262 -28.76 -58.70 12.89
C GLY A 262 -29.54 -57.56 12.22
N LEU A 263 -28.92 -56.42 11.93
CA LEU A 263 -29.59 -55.29 11.26
C LEU A 263 -29.60 -55.49 9.72
N PRO A 264 -30.76 -55.39 9.05
CA PRO A 264 -30.91 -55.69 7.63
C PRO A 264 -30.30 -54.60 6.74
N HIS A 265 -29.53 -55.03 5.73
CA HIS A 265 -28.94 -54.17 4.71
C HIS A 265 -30.02 -53.86 3.64
N GLY A 266 -30.86 -52.86 3.93
CA GLY A 266 -31.93 -52.41 3.05
C GLY A 266 -31.43 -51.45 1.96
N ALA A 267 -31.51 -51.93 0.72
CA ALA A 267 -31.23 -51.27 -0.55
C ALA A 267 -31.68 -49.80 -0.69
N ILE A 268 -30.82 -48.96 -1.27
CA ILE A 268 -31.25 -47.81 -2.08
C ILE A 268 -30.43 -47.81 -3.38
N GLN A 269 -30.96 -48.51 -4.37
CA GLN A 269 -30.69 -48.27 -5.79
C GLN A 269 -31.67 -47.19 -6.28
N ASN A 270 -31.15 -46.21 -7.01
CA ASN A 270 -31.92 -45.30 -7.86
C ASN A 270 -32.68 -46.11 -8.93
N PRO A 271 -33.95 -45.76 -9.28
CA PRO A 271 -34.13 -44.97 -10.50
C PRO A 271 -35.33 -43.98 -10.49
N GLN A 272 -35.44 -43.27 -11.61
CA GLN A 272 -36.22 -42.07 -11.93
C GLN A 272 -37.77 -42.14 -11.83
N ASN A 273 -38.34 -40.94 -11.63
CA ASN A 273 -39.66 -40.44 -12.03
C ASN A 273 -40.93 -41.01 -11.35
N VAL A 274 -41.64 -40.16 -10.58
CA VAL A 274 -43.04 -39.69 -10.82
C VAL A 274 -43.45 -38.69 -9.71
N VAL A 275 -43.56 -37.41 -10.10
CA VAL A 275 -44.63 -36.41 -9.84
C VAL A 275 -45.27 -36.27 -8.43
N LEU A 276 -45.07 -35.12 -7.73
CA LEU A 276 -46.02 -33.99 -7.53
C LEU A 276 -45.64 -33.13 -6.28
N ASN A 277 -45.73 -31.80 -6.43
CA ASN A 277 -45.70 -30.71 -5.43
C ASN A 277 -44.36 -30.09 -4.95
N ASP A 278 -44.02 -28.99 -5.61
CA ASP A 278 -43.73 -27.65 -5.07
C ASP A 278 -42.86 -27.49 -3.81
N VAL A 279 -41.56 -27.24 -4.00
CA VAL A 279 -40.79 -26.06 -3.49
C VAL A 279 -39.49 -25.94 -4.33
N PRO A 280 -39.14 -24.78 -4.93
CA PRO A 280 -37.90 -24.65 -5.68
C PRO A 280 -36.72 -24.32 -4.74
N VAL A 281 -35.98 -25.34 -4.28
CA VAL A 281 -34.66 -25.18 -3.66
C VAL A 281 -33.63 -25.81 -4.58
N GLY A 282 -33.08 -25.00 -5.48
CA GLY A 282 -32.00 -25.40 -6.38
C GLY A 282 -30.67 -25.49 -5.64
N ASN A 283 -30.38 -26.66 -5.05
CA ASN A 283 -29.04 -27.04 -4.62
C ASN A 283 -28.19 -27.36 -5.86
N GLN A 284 -27.58 -26.33 -6.44
CA GLN A 284 -26.49 -26.53 -7.39
C GLN A 284 -25.23 -26.94 -6.62
N ILE A 285 -24.79 -28.17 -6.87
CA ILE A 285 -23.49 -28.70 -6.44
C ILE A 285 -22.41 -27.76 -7.00
N PRO A 286 -21.48 -27.21 -6.19
CA PRO A 286 -20.46 -26.31 -6.68
C PRO A 286 -19.52 -27.05 -7.62
N ALA A 287 -19.46 -26.61 -8.87
CA ALA A 287 -18.42 -27.02 -9.81
C ALA A 287 -17.03 -26.73 -9.21
N PRO A 288 -16.01 -27.55 -9.51
CA PRO A 288 -14.65 -27.33 -9.05
C PRO A 288 -14.14 -25.95 -9.47
N PRO A 289 -13.31 -25.28 -8.65
CA PRO A 289 -12.83 -23.93 -8.93
C PRO A 289 -12.02 -23.93 -10.23
N GLU A 290 -12.57 -23.31 -11.26
CA GLU A 290 -11.83 -22.99 -12.48
C GLU A 290 -10.68 -22.06 -12.10
N LEU A 291 -9.45 -22.54 -12.28
CA LEU A 291 -8.25 -21.73 -12.11
C LEU A 291 -8.39 -20.48 -12.97
N PRO A 292 -8.09 -19.27 -12.45
CA PRO A 292 -8.18 -18.04 -13.21
C PRO A 292 -7.37 -18.22 -14.48
N GLN A 293 -8.09 -18.25 -15.61
CA GLN A 293 -7.53 -18.43 -16.93
C GLN A 293 -6.68 -17.20 -17.22
N LEU A 294 -5.40 -17.24 -16.81
CA LEU A 294 -4.38 -16.30 -17.22
C LEU A 294 -4.52 -16.19 -18.74
N GLN A 295 -4.81 -14.99 -19.24
CA GLN A 295 -4.79 -14.72 -20.66
C GLN A 295 -3.33 -14.69 -21.11
N ILE A 296 -2.69 -15.88 -21.17
CA ILE A 296 -1.33 -16.07 -21.67
C ILE A 296 -1.32 -15.96 -23.21
N ARG A 297 -2.49 -16.05 -23.85
CA ARG A 297 -2.67 -16.02 -25.32
C ARG A 297 -1.96 -14.84 -26.03
N PRO A 298 -2.06 -13.57 -25.58
CA PRO A 298 -1.35 -12.47 -26.23
C PRO A 298 0.18 -12.51 -26.04
N PHE A 299 0.71 -13.23 -25.05
CA PHE A 299 2.15 -13.33 -24.79
C PHE A 299 2.80 -14.55 -25.42
N LEU A 300 2.07 -15.65 -25.61
CA LEU A 300 2.61 -16.89 -26.17
C LEU A 300 3.03 -16.73 -27.64
N LEU A 301 2.22 -16.08 -28.48
CA LEU A 301 2.52 -15.90 -29.90
C LEU A 301 3.83 -15.14 -30.19
N PRO A 302 4.10 -13.97 -29.57
CA PRO A 302 5.36 -13.27 -29.79
C PRO A 302 6.56 -14.03 -29.20
N LEU A 303 6.38 -14.73 -28.07
CA LEU A 303 7.45 -15.50 -27.44
C LEU A 303 7.80 -16.77 -28.25
N THR A 304 6.79 -17.48 -28.78
CA THR A 304 7.02 -18.63 -29.67
C THR A 304 7.65 -18.20 -30.99
N PHE A 305 7.26 -17.06 -31.57
CA PHE A 305 7.89 -16.54 -32.78
C PHE A 305 9.36 -16.14 -32.54
N LEU A 306 9.66 -15.53 -31.39
CA LEU A 306 11.03 -15.20 -31.00
C LEU A 306 11.87 -16.46 -30.77
N LEU A 307 11.32 -17.45 -30.06
CA LEU A 307 11.99 -18.72 -29.80
C LEU A 307 12.26 -19.49 -31.10
N LEU A 308 11.27 -19.57 -32.00
CA LEU A 308 11.42 -20.13 -33.34
C LEU A 308 12.51 -19.40 -34.14
N ARG A 309 12.52 -18.06 -34.11
CA ARG A 309 13.53 -17.24 -34.80
C ARG A 309 14.92 -17.49 -34.23
N THR A 310 15.07 -17.61 -32.91
CA THR A 310 16.36 -17.94 -32.28
C THR A 310 16.83 -19.35 -32.61
N LEU A 311 15.93 -20.33 -32.66
CA LEU A 311 16.24 -21.70 -33.07
C LEU A 311 16.65 -21.77 -34.55
N LEU A 312 15.97 -21.05 -35.44
CA LEU A 312 16.35 -20.94 -36.85
C LEU A 312 17.74 -20.32 -37.00
N LEU A 313 18.03 -19.25 -36.27
CA LEU A 313 19.37 -18.63 -36.29
C LEU A 313 20.43 -19.60 -35.75
N LEU A 314 20.18 -20.32 -34.65
CA LEU A 314 21.09 -21.36 -34.16
C LEU A 314 21.27 -22.52 -35.15
N TYR A 315 20.20 -22.89 -35.87
CA TYR A 315 20.23 -23.98 -36.83
C TYR A 315 21.06 -23.62 -38.08
N PHE A 316 20.85 -22.44 -38.65
CA PHE A 316 21.58 -21.98 -39.84
C PHE A 316 23.00 -21.53 -39.53
N PHE A 317 23.24 -20.97 -38.35
CA PHE A 317 24.57 -20.58 -37.91
C PHE A 317 25.05 -21.56 -36.86
N ALA A 318 25.55 -22.73 -37.30
CA ALA A 318 26.11 -23.77 -36.44
C ALA A 318 27.06 -23.18 -35.37
N PRO A 319 26.59 -22.93 -34.13
CA PRO A 319 27.31 -22.10 -33.16
C PRO A 319 28.59 -22.78 -32.69
N ALA A 320 28.61 -24.11 -32.79
CA ALA A 320 29.73 -24.97 -32.47
C ALA A 320 31.02 -24.63 -33.25
N ARG A 321 30.90 -23.99 -34.42
CA ARG A 321 32.08 -23.59 -35.21
C ARG A 321 32.54 -22.16 -34.91
N LYS A 322 31.66 -21.30 -34.37
CA LYS A 322 31.92 -19.87 -34.15
C LYS A 322 31.16 -19.37 -32.91
N PRO A 323 31.70 -19.54 -31.69
CA PRO A 323 30.99 -19.19 -30.45
C PRO A 323 30.62 -17.71 -30.36
N PHE A 324 31.40 -16.84 -31.01
CA PHE A 324 31.12 -15.41 -31.09
C PHE A 324 29.75 -15.09 -31.72
N ILE A 325 29.32 -15.87 -32.72
CA ILE A 325 28.01 -15.67 -33.37
C ILE A 325 26.87 -16.03 -32.40
N GLY A 326 27.06 -17.06 -31.57
CA GLY A 326 26.09 -17.41 -30.51
C GLY A 326 25.91 -16.28 -29.49
N ILE A 327 27.00 -15.66 -29.07
CA ILE A 327 26.97 -14.50 -28.15
C ILE A 327 26.25 -13.31 -28.80
N LEU A 328 26.52 -13.04 -30.08
CA LEU A 328 25.88 -11.96 -30.82
C LEU A 328 24.36 -12.18 -30.98
N ILE A 329 23.93 -13.40 -31.30
CA ILE A 329 22.51 -13.78 -31.40
C ILE A 329 21.83 -13.64 -30.03
N MET A 330 22.50 -14.06 -28.95
CA MET A 330 21.95 -13.95 -27.60
C MET A 330 21.82 -12.50 -27.15
N GLY A 331 22.82 -11.66 -27.44
CA GLY A 331 22.76 -10.21 -27.23
C GLY A 331 21.63 -9.55 -28.03
N TRP A 332 21.43 -9.96 -29.29
CA TRP A 332 20.34 -9.45 -30.12
C TRP A 332 18.95 -9.88 -29.62
N ALA A 333 18.79 -11.12 -29.18
CA ALA A 333 17.54 -11.61 -28.57
C ALA A 333 17.21 -10.86 -27.27
N LEU A 334 18.21 -10.61 -26.42
CA LEU A 334 18.07 -9.78 -25.22
C LEU A 334 17.66 -8.34 -25.57
N TYR A 335 18.25 -7.76 -26.61
CA TYR A 335 17.90 -6.43 -27.10
C TYR A 335 16.45 -6.34 -27.61
N GLU A 336 15.97 -7.33 -28.37
CA GLU A 336 14.58 -7.38 -28.84
C GLU A 336 13.56 -7.54 -27.70
N ILE A 337 13.88 -8.36 -26.70
CA ILE A 337 13.07 -8.49 -25.47
C ILE A 337 13.03 -7.16 -24.73
N TRP A 338 14.18 -6.49 -24.61
CA TRP A 338 14.31 -5.20 -23.94
C TRP A 338 13.53 -4.08 -24.66
N THR A 339 13.65 -3.98 -25.99
CA THR A 339 12.96 -2.95 -26.79
C THR A 339 11.46 -3.19 -26.92
N ARG A 340 10.99 -4.44 -27.03
CA ARG A 340 9.54 -4.73 -27.16
C ARG A 340 8.79 -4.73 -25.85
N HIS A 341 9.42 -5.08 -24.73
CA HIS A 341 8.74 -5.16 -23.43
C HIS A 341 9.07 -4.01 -22.47
N GLY A 342 10.18 -3.29 -22.63
CA GLY A 342 10.81 -2.59 -21.51
C GLY A 342 10.77 -1.06 -21.45
N PHE A 343 10.58 -0.30 -22.54
CA PHE A 343 10.91 1.14 -22.47
C PHE A 343 9.75 2.10 -22.79
N ASN A 344 9.08 2.00 -23.94
CA ASN A 344 8.11 3.04 -24.34
C ASN A 344 6.76 3.01 -23.60
N ARG A 345 6.45 1.94 -22.86
CA ARG A 345 5.19 1.83 -22.08
C ARG A 345 5.36 2.12 -20.59
N TRP A 346 6.59 2.22 -20.09
CA TRP A 346 6.91 2.24 -18.66
C TRP A 346 7.49 3.57 -18.16
N ILE A 347 7.88 4.50 -19.04
CA ILE A 347 8.38 5.84 -18.68
C ILE A 347 7.25 6.89 -18.65
N ALA A 348 5.99 6.48 -18.78
CA ALA A 348 4.88 7.31 -18.30
C ALA A 348 4.67 6.99 -16.82
N PRO A 349 5.24 7.77 -15.86
CA PRO A 349 4.92 7.57 -14.46
C PRO A 349 3.42 7.79 -14.28
N ALA A 350 2.74 6.77 -13.76
CA ALA A 350 1.45 6.94 -13.12
C ALA A 350 1.68 7.81 -11.88
N ALA A 351 1.62 9.14 -12.06
CA ALA A 351 1.67 10.09 -10.96
C ALA A 351 0.45 9.85 -10.08
N GLU A 352 0.74 9.34 -8.89
CA GLU A 352 -0.20 8.92 -7.88
C GLU A 352 -0.91 10.14 -7.31
N ASP A 353 -2.14 10.29 -7.77
CA ASP A 353 -3.15 11.27 -7.37
C ASP A 353 -3.66 10.91 -5.97
N GLN A 354 -3.01 11.43 -4.92
CA GLN A 354 -3.51 11.27 -3.56
C GLN A 354 -3.11 12.43 -2.64
N ARG A 355 -3.87 13.53 -2.72
CA ARG A 355 -4.66 14.11 -1.60
C ARG A 355 -5.08 15.55 -1.91
N GLN A 356 -6.34 15.73 -2.30
CA GLN A 356 -7.13 16.90 -1.89
C GLN A 356 -7.74 16.63 -0.52
N PRO A 357 -7.72 17.62 0.38
CA PRO A 357 -8.89 17.99 1.14
C PRO A 357 -9.48 19.29 0.56
N ALA A 358 -10.80 19.29 0.43
CA ALA A 358 -11.59 20.47 0.13
C ALA A 358 -11.66 21.40 1.35
N ALA A 359 -11.48 22.69 1.09
CA ALA A 359 -12.03 23.82 1.83
C ALA A 359 -13.53 23.98 1.46
N GLY A 360 -14.38 24.73 2.16
CA GLY A 360 -14.20 25.68 3.26
C GLY A 360 -15.48 26.53 3.45
N ASP A 361 -15.42 27.43 4.44
CA ASP A 361 -16.07 28.76 4.59
C ASP A 361 -17.61 28.91 4.49
N VAL A 362 -18.29 29.83 5.21
CA VAL A 362 -17.96 31.24 5.48
C VAL A 362 -18.76 31.84 6.67
N ALA A 363 -18.16 32.82 7.39
CA ALA A 363 -18.68 34.12 7.93
C ALA A 363 -20.11 34.26 8.55
N ALA A 364 -20.45 35.14 9.50
CA ALA A 364 -19.80 36.14 10.38
C ALA A 364 -20.92 36.73 11.29
N ALA A 365 -20.63 37.13 12.54
CA ALA A 365 -21.14 38.34 13.23
C ALA A 365 -20.95 38.28 14.77
N ASP A 366 -20.29 39.33 15.27
CA ASP A 366 -20.26 39.92 16.62
C ASP A 366 -21.00 39.25 17.80
N ASN A 367 -20.25 38.96 18.88
CA ASN A 367 -20.46 39.71 20.14
C ASN A 367 -19.30 39.55 21.14
N ARG A 368 -18.90 40.68 21.72
CA ARG A 368 -18.00 40.79 22.88
C ARG A 368 -18.75 40.45 24.18
N VAL A 369 -17.98 40.08 25.21
CA VAL A 369 -18.07 40.45 26.65
C VAL A 369 -17.94 39.26 27.62
N ASN A 370 -16.97 39.40 28.55
CA ASN A 370 -16.76 38.76 29.88
C ASN A 370 -15.98 37.43 30.06
N ARG A 371 -14.70 37.59 30.47
CA ARG A 371 -13.87 37.00 31.59
C ARG A 371 -14.48 35.91 32.53
N PRO A 372 -13.69 35.18 33.38
CA PRO A 372 -12.22 35.14 33.58
C PRO A 372 -11.53 33.74 33.80
N ALA A 373 -10.19 33.77 33.65
CA ALA A 373 -9.06 33.07 34.33
C ALA A 373 -9.20 31.72 35.10
N ALA A 374 -8.32 30.77 34.75
CA ALA A 374 -7.43 29.96 35.62
C ALA A 374 -6.48 29.14 34.72
N ALA A 375 -5.18 29.44 34.60
CA ALA A 375 -4.06 28.98 35.45
C ALA A 375 -3.82 27.45 35.44
N ALA A 376 -2.83 26.98 34.66
CA ALA A 376 -1.79 26.04 35.12
C ALA A 376 -0.77 25.74 34.00
N ASP A 377 0.50 25.85 34.38
CA ASP A 377 1.72 25.61 33.62
C ASP A 377 1.93 24.13 33.22
N ALA A 378 2.56 23.90 32.06
CA ALA A 378 3.67 22.94 31.88
C ALA A 378 4.17 22.89 30.41
N PRO A 379 5.47 22.62 30.17
CA PRO A 379 6.15 22.88 28.90
C PRO A 379 6.15 21.69 27.92
N ALA A 380 6.56 22.02 26.70
CA ALA A 380 6.70 21.17 25.53
C ALA A 380 7.61 19.94 25.73
N ALA A 381 7.21 18.82 25.13
CA ALA A 381 8.11 17.74 24.75
C ALA A 381 7.81 17.32 23.30
N ALA A 382 8.71 17.72 22.40
CA ALA A 382 8.76 17.25 21.03
C ALA A 382 9.19 15.77 21.04
N ALA A 383 8.22 14.87 20.87
CA ALA A 383 8.48 13.45 20.67
C ALA A 383 8.82 13.21 19.19
N ALA A 384 10.03 12.72 18.95
CA ALA A 384 10.54 12.31 17.65
C ALA A 384 9.62 11.26 17.01
N ALA A 385 9.07 11.61 15.85
CA ALA A 385 8.30 10.72 15.01
C ALA A 385 9.24 9.78 14.24
N GLU A 386 9.08 8.47 14.45
CA GLU A 386 9.71 7.42 13.64
C GLU A 386 9.07 7.34 12.24
N PRO A 387 9.84 7.14 11.16
CA PRO A 387 9.30 7.05 9.81
C PRO A 387 8.81 5.60 9.54
N GLY A 388 7.52 5.36 9.79
CA GLY A 388 6.82 4.10 9.47
C GLY A 388 6.60 3.90 7.97
N GLY A 389 6.83 2.67 7.52
CA GLY A 389 7.00 2.27 6.12
C GLY A 389 5.79 2.49 5.20
N VAL A 390 6.08 3.02 4.02
CA VAL A 390 5.18 3.14 2.87
C VAL A 390 5.20 1.83 2.09
N GLY A 391 4.06 1.15 2.00
CA GLY A 391 3.81 0.01 1.12
C GLY A 391 2.49 0.18 0.39
N GLY A 392 2.51 0.77 -0.80
CA GLY A 392 1.36 0.85 -1.71
C GLY A 392 1.23 -0.42 -2.54
N VAL A 393 0.01 -0.93 -2.73
CA VAL A 393 -0.23 -2.09 -3.61
C VAL A 393 -0.34 -1.61 -5.05
N GLN A 394 0.69 -1.99 -5.79
CA GLN A 394 0.90 -1.78 -7.20
C GLN A 394 0.22 -2.88 -8.03
N ALA A 395 -0.01 -2.58 -9.31
CA ALA A 395 -0.56 -3.47 -10.32
C ALA A 395 0.12 -4.86 -10.34
N PRO A 396 -0.58 -5.95 -10.75
CA PRO A 396 -0.12 -7.34 -10.61
C PRO A 396 1.21 -7.68 -11.32
N SER A 397 1.70 -6.86 -12.25
CA SER A 397 3.06 -7.01 -12.82
C SER A 397 4.17 -6.56 -11.88
N MET A 398 3.88 -5.69 -10.90
CA MET A 398 4.86 -5.17 -9.95
C MET A 398 5.18 -6.15 -8.82
N GLY A 399 4.28 -7.08 -8.50
CA GLY A 399 4.53 -8.09 -7.47
C GLY A 399 5.73 -9.00 -7.79
N VAL A 400 5.96 -9.31 -9.07
CA VAL A 400 7.13 -10.09 -9.49
C VAL A 400 8.42 -9.28 -9.33
N LEU A 401 8.40 -8.01 -9.71
CA LEU A 401 9.54 -7.11 -9.55
C LEU A 401 9.88 -6.87 -8.08
N ASP A 402 8.87 -6.74 -7.21
CA ASP A 402 9.08 -6.62 -5.76
C ASP A 402 9.60 -7.92 -5.15
N THR A 403 9.13 -9.08 -5.62
CA THR A 403 9.67 -10.37 -5.17
C THR A 403 11.14 -10.52 -5.55
N LEU A 404 11.53 -10.07 -6.75
CA LEU A 404 12.92 -10.08 -7.21
C LEU A 404 13.78 -9.03 -6.49
N ALA A 405 13.26 -7.82 -6.27
CA ALA A 405 13.96 -6.76 -5.55
C ALA A 405 14.21 -7.14 -4.08
N ASN A 406 13.24 -7.82 -3.46
CA ASN A 406 13.33 -8.31 -2.09
C ASN A 406 13.96 -9.71 -1.98
N PHE A 407 14.50 -10.27 -3.06
CA PHE A 407 15.13 -11.59 -3.02
C PHE A 407 16.31 -11.60 -2.04
N ASN A 408 16.25 -12.54 -1.09
CA ASN A 408 17.18 -12.75 0.02
C ASN A 408 17.14 -11.73 1.18
N ILE A 409 16.43 -10.60 1.03
CA ILE A 409 16.38 -9.57 2.08
C ILE A 409 15.71 -10.08 3.37
N PRO A 410 14.56 -10.79 3.33
CA PRO A 410 13.93 -11.31 4.55
C PRO A 410 14.79 -12.35 5.28
N ASN A 411 15.58 -13.13 4.55
CA ASN A 411 16.48 -14.12 5.15
C ASN A 411 17.67 -13.42 5.83
N GLU A 412 18.23 -12.39 5.19
CA GLU A 412 19.28 -11.57 5.79
C GLU A 412 18.77 -10.82 7.03
N GLU A 413 17.52 -10.35 7.01
CA GLU A 413 16.88 -9.68 8.15
C GLU A 413 16.68 -10.60 9.35
N ARG A 414 16.15 -11.81 9.14
CA ARG A 414 16.08 -12.85 10.20
C ARG A 414 17.45 -13.18 10.78
N THR A 415 18.48 -13.11 9.94
CA THR A 415 19.87 -13.37 10.37
C THR A 415 20.42 -12.22 11.21
N LEU A 416 20.05 -10.96 10.90
CA LEU A 416 20.37 -9.79 11.73
C LEU A 416 19.66 -9.84 13.10
N GLU A 417 18.44 -10.38 13.15
CA GLU A 417 17.68 -10.59 14.39
C GLU A 417 18.30 -11.69 15.29
N GLY A 418 19.21 -12.51 14.73
CA GLY A 418 19.90 -13.58 15.45
C GLY A 418 19.14 -14.91 15.47
N THR A 419 18.14 -15.09 14.59
CA THR A 419 17.35 -16.33 14.53
C THR A 419 18.00 -17.45 13.74
N VAL A 420 18.90 -17.13 12.79
CA VAL A 420 19.58 -18.10 11.94
C VAL A 420 21.07 -18.14 12.28
N THR A 421 21.55 -19.31 12.69
CA THR A 421 22.94 -19.52 13.16
C THR A 421 23.89 -20.06 12.09
N GLU A 422 23.38 -20.66 11.01
CA GLU A 422 24.24 -21.30 10.01
C GLU A 422 24.76 -20.29 8.97
N PRO A 423 26.07 -20.29 8.67
CA PRO A 423 26.62 -19.44 7.62
C PRO A 423 26.10 -19.89 6.25
N PRO A 424 25.78 -18.96 5.34
CA PRO A 424 25.28 -19.33 4.01
C PRO A 424 26.33 -20.17 3.27
N THR A 425 25.88 -21.29 2.71
CA THR A 425 26.75 -22.21 1.97
C THR A 425 27.32 -21.52 0.73
N PHE A 426 28.45 -22.02 0.22
CA PHE A 426 29.05 -21.47 -0.99
C PHE A 426 28.06 -21.50 -2.18
N SER A 427 27.25 -22.56 -2.30
CA SER A 427 26.22 -22.64 -3.34
C SER A 427 25.11 -21.59 -3.18
N GLN A 428 24.68 -21.29 -1.95
CA GLN A 428 23.73 -20.21 -1.68
C GLN A 428 24.32 -18.85 -2.01
N LYS A 429 25.59 -18.59 -1.66
CA LYS A 429 26.28 -17.35 -2.02
C LYS A 429 26.40 -17.18 -3.53
N SER A 430 26.81 -18.23 -4.25
CA SER A 430 26.92 -18.21 -5.71
C SER A 430 25.57 -18.04 -6.38
N LEU A 431 24.51 -18.70 -5.90
CA LEU A 431 23.15 -18.53 -6.40
C LEU A 431 22.66 -17.10 -6.15
N ALA A 432 22.82 -16.58 -4.92
CA ALA A 432 22.42 -15.22 -4.58
C ALA A 432 23.18 -14.19 -5.43
N PHE A 433 24.48 -14.37 -5.65
CA PHE A 433 25.29 -13.53 -6.52
C PHE A 433 24.79 -13.57 -7.97
N MET A 434 24.51 -14.74 -8.53
CA MET A 434 24.01 -14.86 -9.90
C MET A 434 22.61 -14.25 -10.06
N THR A 435 21.71 -14.48 -9.10
CA THR A 435 20.38 -13.86 -9.09
C THR A 435 20.50 -12.34 -8.98
N LEU A 436 21.38 -11.84 -8.11
CA LEU A 436 21.70 -10.42 -7.99
C LEU A 436 22.23 -9.86 -9.31
N LEU A 437 23.23 -10.50 -9.90
CA LEU A 437 23.84 -10.07 -11.16
C LEU A 437 22.77 -9.93 -12.26
N VAL A 438 21.91 -10.93 -12.43
CA VAL A 438 20.83 -10.89 -13.43
C VAL A 438 19.79 -9.81 -13.11
N THR A 439 19.41 -9.65 -11.83
CA THR A 439 18.40 -8.66 -11.42
C THR A 439 18.92 -7.23 -11.44
N THR A 440 20.24 -7.01 -11.24
CA THR A 440 20.86 -5.68 -11.31
C THR A 440 20.82 -5.07 -12.71
N VAL A 441 20.72 -5.89 -13.76
CA VAL A 441 20.58 -5.41 -15.15
C VAL A 441 19.25 -4.64 -15.34
N HIS A 442 18.25 -4.86 -14.47
CA HIS A 442 16.97 -4.17 -14.54
C HIS A 442 16.97 -2.91 -13.64
N PRO A 443 16.95 -1.68 -14.19
CA PRO A 443 17.10 -0.44 -13.40
C PRO A 443 16.07 -0.32 -12.28
N ALA A 444 14.80 -0.63 -12.56
CA ALA A 444 13.75 -0.54 -11.54
C ALA A 444 13.92 -1.54 -10.37
N VAL A 445 14.47 -2.74 -10.63
CA VAL A 445 14.74 -3.72 -9.57
C VAL A 445 15.94 -3.28 -8.76
N TRP A 446 16.96 -2.76 -9.43
CA TRP A 446 18.15 -2.17 -8.80
C TRP A 446 17.80 -1.00 -7.88
N ASP A 447 17.02 -0.02 -8.35
CA ASP A 447 16.64 1.15 -7.55
C ASP A 447 15.80 0.77 -6.33
N ARG A 448 14.83 -0.14 -6.51
CA ARG A 448 14.03 -0.68 -5.40
C ARG A 448 14.90 -1.40 -4.39
N ARG A 449 15.78 -2.29 -4.85
CA ARG A 449 16.69 -3.02 -3.98
C ARG A 449 17.63 -2.06 -3.22
N ARG A 450 18.18 -1.05 -3.89
CA ARG A 450 19.03 -0.02 -3.27
C ARG A 450 18.26 0.78 -2.21
N ALA A 451 17.00 1.11 -2.45
CA ALA A 451 16.15 1.76 -1.46
C ALA A 451 15.93 0.88 -0.21
N VAL A 452 15.67 -0.42 -0.39
CA VAL A 452 15.51 -1.36 0.74
C VAL A 452 16.82 -1.54 1.51
N LEU A 453 17.95 -1.68 0.81
CA LEU A 453 19.28 -1.76 1.44
C LEU A 453 19.60 -0.51 2.28
N ARG A 454 19.37 0.69 1.73
CA ARG A 454 19.55 1.95 2.47
C ARG A 454 18.67 2.04 3.72
N ARG A 455 17.41 1.59 3.64
CA ARG A 455 16.50 1.56 4.82
C ARG A 455 17.05 0.63 5.90
N ARG A 456 17.52 -0.56 5.50
CA ARG A 456 18.12 -1.53 6.43
C ARG A 456 19.40 -0.99 7.06
N GLU A 457 20.26 -0.36 6.28
CA GLU A 457 21.51 0.23 6.77
C GLU A 457 21.23 1.42 7.69
N GLY A 458 20.23 2.24 7.37
CA GLY A 458 19.72 3.28 8.27
C GLY A 458 19.32 2.71 9.62
N ARG A 459 18.57 1.59 9.64
CA ARG A 459 18.20 0.89 10.88
C ARG A 459 19.41 0.38 11.65
N ILE A 460 20.38 -0.24 10.96
CA ILE A 460 21.62 -0.73 11.60
C ILE A 460 22.40 0.43 12.23
N ARG A 461 22.50 1.57 11.54
CA ARG A 461 23.17 2.77 12.08
C ARG A 461 22.43 3.33 13.29
N THR A 462 21.09 3.36 13.28
CA THR A 462 20.34 3.79 14.46
C THR A 462 20.51 2.83 15.64
N GLU A 463 20.55 1.50 15.39
CA GLU A 463 20.83 0.50 16.44
C GLU A 463 22.23 0.69 17.03
N VAL A 464 23.25 0.91 16.20
CA VAL A 464 24.63 1.08 16.65
C VAL A 464 24.85 2.43 17.32
N ASN A 465 24.26 3.51 16.80
CA ASN A 465 24.31 4.81 17.45
C ASN A 465 23.62 4.77 18.83
N ALA A 466 22.50 4.06 18.96
CA ALA A 466 21.87 3.81 20.25
C ALA A 466 22.76 3.00 21.22
N MET A 467 23.66 2.16 20.68
CA MET A 467 24.69 1.45 21.45
C MET A 467 25.92 2.30 21.78
N GLU A 468 26.17 3.44 21.13
CA GLU A 468 27.37 4.28 21.34
C GLU A 468 27.10 5.53 22.17
N VAL A 469 25.92 6.15 22.03
CA VAL A 469 25.54 7.36 22.78
C VAL A 469 25.55 7.08 24.29
N ARG A 470 26.55 7.61 25.00
CA ARG A 470 26.62 7.63 26.46
C ARG A 470 25.80 8.83 26.94
N GLY A 471 24.78 8.56 27.77
CA GLY A 471 23.96 9.62 28.33
C GLY A 471 24.73 10.33 29.44
N ASP A 472 25.16 11.57 29.18
CA ASP A 472 25.81 12.42 30.19
C ASP A 472 24.79 13.26 31.00
N GLY A 473 23.50 12.89 30.98
CA GLY A 473 22.44 13.59 31.71
C GLY A 473 22.27 13.11 33.15
N GLU A 474 21.89 13.98 34.09
CA GLU A 474 21.70 13.65 35.53
C GLU A 474 20.35 12.96 35.87
N ASP A 475 19.49 12.68 34.89
CA ASP A 475 18.17 12.04 35.13
C ASP A 475 18.27 10.52 35.34
N THR A 476 18.09 10.09 36.58
CA THR A 476 18.51 8.76 37.06
C THR A 476 17.66 7.60 36.52
N GLU A 477 16.35 7.77 36.28
CA GLU A 477 15.48 6.65 35.85
C GLU A 477 15.39 6.50 34.33
N GLU A 478 15.41 7.60 33.57
CA GLU A 478 15.44 7.50 32.11
C GLU A 478 16.79 6.95 31.62
N ASN A 479 17.89 7.38 32.25
CA ASN A 479 19.20 6.80 31.99
C ASN A 479 19.24 5.31 32.30
N ARG A 480 18.64 4.86 33.43
CA ARG A 480 18.60 3.43 33.75
C ARG A 480 17.86 2.61 32.68
N ARG A 481 16.75 3.13 32.13
CA ARG A 481 16.03 2.48 31.01
C ARG A 481 16.82 2.51 29.70
N ARG A 482 17.60 3.55 29.46
CA ARG A 482 18.48 3.66 28.28
C ARG A 482 19.66 2.69 28.41
N GLU A 483 20.26 2.58 29.59
CA GLU A 483 21.33 1.62 29.91
C GLU A 483 20.84 0.18 29.77
N GLN A 484 19.67 -0.16 30.31
CA GLN A 484 19.08 -1.50 30.13
C GLN A 484 18.86 -1.84 28.65
N ARG A 485 18.28 -0.93 27.86
CA ARG A 485 18.14 -1.13 26.41
C ARG A 485 19.48 -1.27 25.70
N ARG A 486 20.50 -0.55 26.16
CA ARG A 486 21.87 -0.62 25.61
C ARG A 486 22.52 -1.97 25.91
N GLU A 487 22.35 -2.49 27.13
CA GLU A 487 22.80 -3.82 27.53
C GLU A 487 22.09 -4.93 26.75
N GLU A 488 20.77 -4.81 26.55
CA GLU A 488 19.98 -5.74 25.74
C GLU A 488 20.45 -5.76 24.28
N LEU A 489 20.65 -4.58 23.67
CA LEU A 489 21.15 -4.46 22.30
C LEU A 489 22.59 -4.98 22.19
N ALA A 490 23.46 -4.69 23.15
CA ALA A 490 24.83 -5.20 23.20
C ALA A 490 24.85 -6.74 23.35
N ALA A 491 23.99 -7.30 24.19
CA ALA A 491 23.83 -8.74 24.36
C ALA A 491 23.28 -9.40 23.09
N GLN A 492 22.30 -8.78 22.42
CA GLN A 492 21.79 -9.25 21.13
C GLN A 492 22.88 -9.20 20.06
N HIS A 493 23.65 -8.11 19.97
CA HIS A 493 24.75 -7.96 19.03
C HIS A 493 25.88 -8.96 19.30
N ALA A 494 26.14 -9.30 20.57
CA ALA A 494 27.13 -10.31 20.96
C ALA A 494 26.72 -11.74 20.53
N ARG A 495 25.40 -12.03 20.48
CA ARG A 495 24.86 -13.32 20.00
C ARG A 495 24.90 -13.47 18.47
N ARG A 496 25.08 -12.38 17.71
CA ARG A 496 25.10 -12.43 16.24
C ARG A 496 26.33 -13.21 15.74
N PRO A 497 26.20 -14.04 14.69
CA PRO A 497 27.32 -14.75 14.07
C PRO A 497 28.47 -13.80 13.69
N GLY A 498 29.71 -14.31 13.71
CA GLY A 498 30.91 -13.48 13.47
C GLY A 498 30.88 -12.71 12.14
N TRP A 499 30.37 -13.32 11.07
CA TRP A 499 30.26 -12.68 9.76
C TRP A 499 29.20 -11.55 9.74
N VAL A 500 28.12 -11.67 10.53
CA VAL A 500 27.11 -10.62 10.69
C VAL A 500 27.71 -9.43 11.43
N ARG A 501 28.47 -9.68 12.50
CA ARG A 501 29.20 -8.64 13.25
C ARG A 501 30.19 -7.90 12.34
N GLN A 502 30.88 -8.60 11.45
CA GLN A 502 31.77 -7.97 10.46
C GLN A 502 31.00 -7.12 9.44
N TYR A 503 29.82 -7.57 9.00
CA TYR A 503 28.94 -6.75 8.15
C TYR A 503 28.48 -5.47 8.85
N VAL A 504 27.99 -5.57 10.09
CA VAL A 504 27.55 -4.39 10.87
C VAL A 504 28.71 -3.40 11.05
N ARG A 505 29.91 -3.89 11.40
CA ARG A 505 31.11 -3.02 11.51
C ARG A 505 31.41 -2.26 10.23
N ARG A 506 31.32 -2.90 9.06
CA ARG A 506 31.54 -2.23 7.76
C ARG A 506 30.47 -1.15 7.48
N VAL A 507 29.20 -1.44 7.76
CA VAL A 507 28.10 -0.48 7.58
C VAL A 507 28.26 0.77 8.46
N VAL A 508 28.79 0.58 9.68
CA VAL A 508 29.05 1.65 10.66
C VAL A 508 30.29 2.45 10.29
N ALA A 509 31.35 1.80 9.81
CA ALA A 509 32.60 2.45 9.43
C ALA A 509 32.46 3.41 8.22
N ASN A 510 31.29 3.49 7.59
CA ASN A 510 31.04 4.27 6.37
C ASN A 510 32.03 3.96 5.24
N GLU A 511 32.66 2.79 5.27
CA GLU A 511 33.59 2.32 4.24
C GLU A 511 32.76 1.88 3.03
N TRP A 512 32.20 2.87 2.32
CA TRP A 512 31.61 2.69 1.01
C TRP A 512 32.65 3.04 -0.05
N VAL A 513 32.73 2.18 -1.05
CA VAL A 513 33.62 2.29 -2.21
C VAL A 513 33.18 3.41 -3.18
N ASP A 514 32.23 4.27 -2.77
CA ASP A 514 31.69 5.33 -3.64
C ASP A 514 32.57 6.61 -3.63
N ASP A 515 33.66 6.65 -2.85
CA ASP A 515 34.56 7.82 -2.69
C ASP A 515 35.97 7.66 -3.32
N ASP A 516 36.21 6.63 -4.16
CA ASP A 516 37.45 6.48 -4.96
C ASP A 516 37.23 6.58 -6.48
#